data_AF-A0A7X7SCF0-F1
#
_entry.id   AF-A0A7X7SCF0-F1
#
_cell.length_a   1.000
_cell.length_b   1.000
_cell.length_c   1.000
_cell.angle_alpha   90.00
_cell.angle_beta   90.00
_cell.angle_gamma   90.00
#
_symmetry.space_group_name_H-M   'P 1'
#
loop_
_entity.id
_entity.type
_entity.pdbx_description
1 polymer ?
#
loop_
_entity_poly.entity_id
_entity_poly.type
_entity_poly.pdbx_seq_one_letter_code
_entity_poly.pdbx_strand_id
1 'polypeptide(L)'
;VMEKLKEAYLAINSNAQIEIQTNDSSAGMVAAKEGTCDIGMASRGLKESEKEVLQSTVIAMDGIAVIVNNKNPLKSLSMSQIREVFTGFIRNWEAVIE
;
A
#
# COMPACT_ATOMS: atom_id res chain seq x y z
N VAL A 1 9.57 0.35 5.23
CA VAL A 1 9.34 -0.46 6.45
C VAL A 1 10.05 -1.81 6.35
N MET A 2 9.75 -2.63 5.35
CA MET A 2 10.28 -4.00 5.25
C MET A 2 11.81 -4.09 5.23
N GLU A 3 12.49 -3.19 4.52
CA GLU A 3 13.96 -3.12 4.56
C GLU A 3 14.51 -2.90 5.97
N LYS A 4 13.82 -2.09 6.79
CA LYS A 4 14.23 -1.84 8.18
C LYS A 4 13.95 -3.03 9.09
N LEU A 5 12.86 -3.76 8.84
CA LEU A 5 12.60 -5.02 9.55
C LEU A 5 13.64 -6.09 9.21
N LYS A 6 14.03 -6.20 7.93
CA LYS A 6 15.12 -7.07 7.49
C LYS A 6 16.44 -6.71 8.17
N GLU A 7 16.83 -5.44 8.15
CA GLU A 7 18.05 -4.96 8.82
C GLU A 7 18.07 -5.35 10.31
N ALA A 8 16.99 -5.08 11.03
CA ALA A 8 16.87 -5.40 12.44
C ALA A 8 16.89 -6.92 12.71
N TYR A 9 16.25 -7.72 11.86
CA TYR A 9 16.23 -9.17 12.02
C TYR A 9 17.59 -9.81 11.74
N LEU A 10 18.31 -9.34 10.73
CA LEU A 10 19.67 -9.82 10.43
C LEU A 10 20.67 -9.49 11.55
N ALA A 11 20.44 -8.42 12.31
CA ALA A 11 21.26 -8.09 13.48
C ALA A 11 21.13 -9.13 14.62
N ILE A 12 19.98 -9.82 14.73
CA ILE A 12 19.76 -10.87 15.74
C ILE A 12 19.84 -12.29 15.18
N ASN A 13 19.78 -12.44 13.86
CA ASN A 13 19.89 -13.71 13.15
C ASN A 13 20.73 -13.54 11.88
N SER A 14 22.06 -13.51 12.05
CA SER A 14 23.02 -13.25 10.98
C SER A 14 23.09 -14.35 9.90
N ASN A 15 22.55 -15.53 10.19
CA ASN A 15 22.53 -16.66 9.25
C ASN A 15 21.29 -16.64 8.34
N ALA A 16 20.29 -15.82 8.65
CA ALA A 16 19.12 -15.69 7.79
C ALA A 16 19.50 -15.06 6.45
N GLN A 17 18.89 -15.57 5.38
CA GLN A 17 18.94 -14.96 4.05
C GLN A 17 17.55 -14.43 3.74
N ILE A 18 17.45 -13.12 3.52
CA ILE A 18 16.18 -12.46 3.26
C ILE A 18 16.34 -11.64 1.99
N GLU A 19 15.61 -12.00 0.96
CA GLU A 19 15.45 -11.20 -0.26
C GLU A 19 14.11 -10.48 -0.21
N ILE A 20 14.09 -9.20 -0.59
CA ILE A 20 12.87 -8.41 -0.69
C ILE A 20 12.72 -7.98 -2.13
N GLN A 21 11.59 -8.33 -2.72
CA GLN A 21 11.18 -7.83 -4.03
C GLN A 21 9.98 -6.90 -3.85
N THR A 22 10.09 -5.68 -4.39
CA THR A 22 9.04 -4.66 -4.32
C THR A 22 8.16 -4.73 -5.56
N ASN A 23 7.12 -5.56 -5.50
CA ASN A 23 6.09 -5.70 -6.52
C ASN A 23 4.73 -5.21 -5.99
N ASP A 24 3.68 -5.30 -6.81
CA ASP A 24 2.32 -4.98 -6.38
C ASP A 24 1.71 -6.09 -5.50
N SER A 25 0.63 -5.74 -4.79
CA SER A 25 -0.04 -6.68 -3.88
C SER A 25 -0.59 -7.93 -4.56
N SER A 26 -1.01 -7.84 -5.83
CA SER A 26 -1.56 -9.02 -6.53
C SER A 26 -0.45 -9.98 -6.91
N ALA A 27 0.67 -9.47 -7.42
CA ALA A 27 1.86 -10.25 -7.69
C ALA A 27 2.38 -10.95 -6.42
N GLY A 28 2.40 -10.25 -5.28
CA GLY A 28 2.78 -10.84 -3.99
C GLY A 28 1.90 -12.02 -3.56
N MET A 29 0.58 -11.93 -3.75
CA MET A 29 -0.34 -13.04 -3.41
C MET A 29 -0.18 -14.23 -4.36
N VAL A 30 0.01 -13.98 -5.66
CA VAL A 30 0.28 -15.03 -6.63
C VAL A 30 1.59 -15.75 -6.29
N ALA A 31 2.65 -15.01 -6.01
CA ALA A 31 3.96 -15.58 -5.69
C ALA A 31 3.92 -16.48 -4.44
N ALA A 32 3.25 -16.02 -3.38
CA ALA A 32 3.07 -16.82 -2.16
C ALA A 32 2.20 -18.06 -2.40
N LYS A 33 1.14 -17.94 -3.20
CA LYS A 33 0.26 -19.06 -3.55
C LYS A 33 0.97 -20.13 -4.39
N GLU A 34 1.84 -19.71 -5.30
CA GLU A 34 2.60 -20.59 -6.18
C GLU A 34 3.89 -21.11 -5.54
N GLY A 35 4.23 -20.64 -4.34
CA GLY A 35 5.45 -21.02 -3.62
C GLY A 35 6.73 -20.46 -4.23
N THR A 36 6.63 -19.41 -5.06
CA THR A 36 7.80 -18.71 -5.62
C THR A 36 8.37 -17.66 -4.66
N CYS A 37 7.63 -17.31 -3.61
CA CYS A 37 8.16 -16.67 -2.41
C CYS A 37 7.58 -17.31 -1.14
N ASP A 38 8.30 -17.19 -0.03
CA ASP A 38 7.83 -17.71 1.27
C ASP A 38 6.74 -16.81 1.89
N ILE A 39 6.83 -15.49 1.67
CA ILE A 39 5.91 -14.50 2.22
C ILE A 39 5.53 -13.49 1.14
N GLY A 40 4.22 -13.37 0.87
CA GLY A 40 3.64 -12.33 0.05
C GLY A 40 3.26 -11.10 0.86
N MET A 41 3.48 -9.90 0.32
CA MET A 41 3.10 -8.64 0.96
C MET A 41 1.93 -8.00 0.22
N ALA A 42 0.95 -7.49 0.95
CA ALA A 42 -0.19 -6.78 0.39
C ALA A 42 -0.59 -5.57 1.22
N SER A 43 -0.97 -4.48 0.56
CA SER A 43 -1.53 -3.26 1.17
C SER A 43 -3.07 -3.31 1.25
N ARG A 44 -3.62 -4.52 1.23
CA ARG A 44 -5.06 -4.81 1.29
C ARG A 44 -5.30 -6.15 1.97
N GLY A 45 -6.53 -6.39 2.40
CA GLY A 45 -6.97 -7.72 2.81
C GLY A 45 -6.91 -8.74 1.67
N LEU A 46 -6.83 -10.01 2.03
CA LEU A 46 -6.97 -11.13 1.10
C LEU A 46 -8.37 -11.15 0.48
N LYS A 47 -8.44 -11.44 -0.82
CA LYS A 47 -9.68 -11.80 -1.51
C LYS A 47 -10.15 -13.17 -1.03
N GLU A 48 -11.45 -13.47 -1.17
CA GLU A 48 -11.98 -14.79 -0.79
C GLU A 48 -11.24 -15.95 -1.46
N SER A 49 -10.96 -15.84 -2.77
CA SER A 49 -10.18 -16.83 -3.51
C SER A 49 -8.73 -17.01 -3.06
N GLU A 50 -8.17 -16.02 -2.34
CA GLU A 50 -6.81 -16.07 -1.79
C GLU A 50 -6.82 -16.73 -0.41
N LYS A 51 -7.88 -16.50 0.40
CA LYS A 51 -8.02 -17.06 1.75
C LYS A 51 -8.11 -18.58 1.80
N GLU A 52 -8.50 -19.22 0.70
CA GLU A 52 -8.57 -20.68 0.60
C GLU A 52 -7.21 -21.35 0.83
N VAL A 53 -6.12 -20.66 0.49
CA VAL A 53 -4.75 -21.20 0.51
C VAL A 53 -3.72 -20.30 1.18
N LEU A 54 -4.06 -19.03 1.43
CA LEU A 54 -3.19 -18.07 2.11
C LEU A 54 -3.79 -17.64 3.44
N GLN A 55 -2.91 -17.42 4.40
CA GLN A 55 -3.22 -16.74 5.66
C GLN A 55 -2.51 -15.39 5.69
N SER A 56 -3.09 -14.42 6.40
CA SER A 56 -2.52 -13.08 6.51
C SER A 56 -2.30 -12.69 7.96
N THR A 57 -1.23 -11.92 8.19
CA THR A 57 -0.92 -11.30 9.48
C THR A 57 -0.70 -9.82 9.26
N VAL A 58 -1.44 -8.97 9.98
CA VAL A 58 -1.29 -7.51 9.89
C VAL A 58 -0.06 -7.10 10.70
N ILE A 59 0.92 -6.52 10.03
CA ILE A 59 2.17 -6.06 10.65
C ILE A 59 2.26 -4.54 10.78
N ALA A 60 1.43 -3.81 10.03
CA ALA A 60 1.43 -2.35 9.98
C ALA A 60 0.07 -1.84 9.48
N MET A 61 -0.21 -0.57 9.79
CA MET A 61 -1.30 0.20 9.21
C MET A 61 -0.70 1.43 8.53
N ASP A 62 -1.02 1.63 7.26
CA ASP A 62 -0.55 2.76 6.47
C ASP A 62 -1.66 3.80 6.25
N GLY A 63 -1.25 5.03 5.96
CA GLY A 63 -2.16 6.13 5.62
C GLY A 63 -1.85 6.64 4.22
N ILE A 64 -2.88 6.80 3.41
CA ILE A 64 -2.78 7.45 2.08
C ILE A 64 -3.22 8.90 2.23
N ALA A 65 -2.38 9.82 1.76
CA ALA A 65 -2.69 11.25 1.74
C ALA A 65 -2.87 11.75 0.30
N VAL A 66 -3.81 12.67 0.11
CA VAL A 66 -3.94 13.42 -1.15
C VAL A 66 -3.00 14.62 -1.09
N ILE A 67 -2.07 14.69 -2.03
CA ILE A 67 -1.09 15.79 -2.12
C ILE A 67 -1.46 16.66 -3.31
N VAL A 68 -1.52 17.97 -3.08
CA VAL A 68 -1.68 18.99 -4.13
C VAL A 68 -0.41 19.83 -4.25
N ASN A 69 -0.29 20.60 -5.33
CA ASN A 69 0.82 21.53 -5.50
C ASN A 69 0.86 22.57 -4.36
N ASN A 70 2.04 22.95 -3.88
CA ASN A 70 2.22 23.94 -2.80
C ASN A 70 1.60 25.32 -3.09
N LYS A 71 1.37 25.69 -4.35
CA LYS A 71 0.70 26.94 -4.74
C LYS A 71 -0.83 26.83 -4.77
N ASN A 72 -1.38 25.64 -4.57
CA ASN A 72 -2.82 25.44 -4.49
C ASN A 72 -3.33 26.04 -3.17
N PRO A 73 -4.25 27.01 -3.20
CA PRO A 73 -4.69 27.72 -1.99
C PRO A 73 -5.61 26.88 -1.09
N LEU A 74 -6.01 25.67 -1.52
CA LEU A 74 -6.89 24.79 -0.77
C LEU A 74 -6.28 24.38 0.57
N LYS A 75 -7.07 24.51 1.63
CA LYS A 75 -6.68 24.09 2.99
C LYS A 75 -7.14 22.66 3.33
N SER A 76 -8.23 22.22 2.71
CA SER A 76 -8.82 20.90 2.92
C SER A 76 -9.70 20.51 1.75
N LEU A 77 -9.96 19.21 1.61
CA LEU A 77 -10.96 18.66 0.72
C LEU A 77 -11.83 17.67 1.48
N SER A 78 -13.13 17.68 1.23
CA SER A 78 -14.01 16.62 1.67
C SER A 78 -13.81 15.36 0.83
N MET A 79 -14.22 14.20 1.36
CA MET A 79 -14.17 12.94 0.61
C MET A 79 -14.99 12.97 -0.69
N SER A 80 -16.09 13.74 -0.73
CA SER A 80 -16.88 13.89 -1.95
C SER A 80 -16.13 14.69 -3.01
N GLN A 81 -15.50 15.80 -2.62
CA GLN A 81 -14.67 16.61 -3.53
C GLN A 81 -13.49 15.80 -4.06
N ILE A 82 -12.82 15.01 -3.20
CA ILE A 82 -11.74 14.10 -3.62
C ILE A 82 -12.28 13.13 -4.69
N ARG A 83 -13.42 12.49 -4.43
CA ARG A 83 -14.04 11.58 -5.41
C ARG A 83 -14.30 12.28 -6.74
N GLU A 84 -14.91 13.45 -6.73
CA GLU A 84 -15.24 14.22 -7.94
C GLU A 84 -14.01 14.67 -8.73
N VAL A 85 -12.90 14.97 -8.05
CA VAL A 85 -11.60 15.22 -8.70
C VAL A 85 -11.10 13.95 -9.40
N PHE A 86 -11.07 12.82 -8.70
CA PHE A 86 -10.55 11.55 -9.25
C PHE A 86 -11.45 10.93 -10.34
N THR A 87 -12.76 11.22 -10.35
CA THR A 87 -13.68 10.84 -11.44
C THR A 87 -13.66 11.83 -12.61
N GLY A 88 -12.96 12.97 -12.47
CA GLY A 88 -12.85 13.99 -13.50
C GLY A 88 -14.10 14.86 -13.67
N PHE A 89 -15.00 14.87 -12.68
CA PHE A 89 -16.14 15.78 -12.61
C PHE A 89 -15.66 17.20 -12.26
N ILE A 90 -14.84 17.32 -11.22
CA ILE A 90 -14.07 18.55 -10.94
C ILE A 90 -12.75 18.48 -11.70
N ARG A 91 -12.51 19.51 -12.53
CA ARG A 91 -11.27 19.64 -13.31
C ARG A 91 -10.50 20.93 -13.03
N ASN A 92 -11.08 21.83 -12.24
CA ASN A 92 -10.48 23.09 -11.84
C ASN A 92 -10.63 23.27 -10.32
N TRP A 93 -9.53 23.63 -9.65
CA TRP A 93 -9.48 23.86 -8.22
C TRP A 93 -10.41 24.99 -7.76
N GLU A 94 -10.73 25.95 -8.61
CA GLU A 94 -11.71 27.01 -8.33
C GLU A 94 -13.09 26.47 -7.93
N ALA A 95 -13.46 25.26 -8.37
CA ALA A 95 -14.73 24.64 -8.01
C ALA A 95 -14.80 24.15 -6.55
N VAL A 96 -13.67 24.14 -5.83
CA VAL A 96 -13.55 23.62 -4.46
C VAL A 96 -12.88 24.59 -3.48
N ILE A 97 -12.55 25.80 -3.95
CA ILE A 97 -12.08 26.89 -3.07
C ILE A 97 -13.32 27.52 -2.42
N GLU A 98 -13.30 27.61 -1.09
CA GLU A 98 -14.25 28.44 -0.32
C GLU A 98 -13.89 29.93 -0.42
#